data_AF-A0A6J1UDP9-F1
#
_entry.id   AF-A0A6J1UDP9-F1
#
_cell.length_a   1.000
_cell.length_b   1.000
_cell.length_c   1.000
_cell.angle_alpha   90.00
_cell.angle_beta   90.00
_cell.angle_gamma   90.00
#
_symmetry.space_group_name_H-M   'P 1'
#
loop_
_entity.id
_entity.type
_entity.pdbx_description
1 polymer ?
#
loop_
_entity_poly.entity_id
_entity_poly.type
_entity_poly.pdbx_seq_one_letter_code
_entity_poly.pdbx_strand_id
1 'polypeptide(L)'
;MYQASACASAATSFDVLPRISQLDRGLIEKWKSAEIGSEAQQNAKREIEEIFSSPPCLTASFLQTRSDVSMDGFVPVNLQEAREVLKELTMTDWIARQIDSSLLDHLFLALPRSSPHQEALAIFLLVPECCVALEARRIPSLALKFAKAVTGLSKGASNILENYWSLLPDPFLEQIVQMLKTCVSVMLPYYKLSPKDKSWIDTLKVLKKLYKINMKAKCRLQTSTFCIDEIPQKIDLEEDFWRWELCKNIPEEDSLISFCLFPFVYNVSTKREILYYGSFAVQELLKTKAYCELGKNWRLRNSDLPERPTFTLKVRRHSLLEDTWHKLSILEDSYLKKHLLVQFENEMLDYGDQGYLVEFFSEVFEKVVQPEYGMFMYCESTSPMWFPPKPSVEKNKYFLFGILYGLSIANRVTVYIPFPLAVFKKLLNKKPTLSDVKELSPVLGRNLQTVLEYEHDDLEDMFQLCYSISWDSMDCLWQEATGSL
;
A
#
# COMPACT_ATOMS: atom_id res chain seq x y z
N MET A 1 50.30 -54.42 34.25
CA MET A 1 49.20 -53.59 34.78
C MET A 1 49.00 -52.46 33.78
N TYR A 2 48.00 -52.41 32.91
CA TYR A 2 46.61 -52.86 32.96
C TYR A 2 46.17 -53.55 31.65
N GLN A 3 45.30 -54.55 31.79
CA GLN A 3 44.59 -55.29 30.75
C GLN A 3 43.25 -54.63 30.39
N ALA A 4 42.74 -54.99 29.20
CA ALA A 4 41.46 -54.62 28.61
C ALA A 4 40.22 -55.16 29.35
N SER A 5 39.08 -54.49 29.14
CA SER A 5 37.73 -55.09 29.17
C SER A 5 36.76 -54.21 28.36
N ALA A 6 36.01 -54.84 27.47
CA ALA A 6 35.01 -54.27 26.58
C ALA A 6 33.61 -54.31 27.22
N CYS A 7 32.70 -53.43 26.79
CA CYS A 7 31.29 -53.80 26.63
C CYS A 7 30.56 -52.86 25.65
N ALA A 8 29.72 -53.47 24.83
CA ALA A 8 29.05 -52.93 23.66
C ALA A 8 27.65 -52.36 23.95
N SER A 9 27.00 -51.91 22.87
CA SER A 9 25.60 -51.48 22.69
C SER A 9 25.33 -49.97 22.89
N ALA A 10 24.58 -49.27 22.04
CA ALA A 10 23.62 -49.71 21.04
C ALA A 10 23.65 -48.76 19.82
N ALA A 11 23.57 -49.35 18.62
CA ALA A 11 23.16 -48.65 17.42
C ALA A 11 21.72 -48.17 17.63
N THR A 12 21.54 -46.86 17.80
CA THR A 12 20.23 -46.22 17.71
C THR A 12 19.81 -46.24 16.24
N SER A 13 18.68 -46.89 16.02
CA SER A 13 17.92 -46.94 14.77
C SER A 13 17.93 -45.62 14.01
N PHE A 14 18.20 -45.70 12.70
CA PHE A 14 17.68 -44.72 11.76
C PHE A 14 16.15 -44.67 11.96
N ASP A 15 15.68 -43.63 12.64
CA ASP A 15 14.26 -43.33 12.71
C ASP A 15 13.74 -43.23 11.27
N VAL A 16 12.69 -44.02 11.00
CA VAL A 16 12.00 -44.09 9.72
C VAL A 16 11.55 -42.69 9.34
N LEU A 17 12.21 -42.09 8.35
CA LEU A 17 11.76 -40.83 7.76
C LEU A 17 10.29 -41.03 7.32
N PRO A 18 9.37 -40.11 7.67
CA PRO A 18 7.97 -40.25 7.32
C PRO A 18 7.83 -40.38 5.81
N ARG A 19 7.05 -41.38 5.36
CA ARG A 19 6.81 -41.64 3.94
C ARG A 19 6.11 -40.41 3.36
N ILE A 20 6.70 -39.79 2.35
CA ILE A 20 6.09 -38.62 1.68
C ILE A 20 5.04 -39.16 0.72
N SER A 21 3.78 -39.11 1.14
CA SER A 21 2.63 -39.47 0.30
C SER A 21 2.34 -38.32 -0.67
N GLN A 22 2.12 -38.67 -1.94
CA GLN A 22 1.86 -37.72 -3.02
C GLN A 22 0.46 -37.97 -3.58
N LEU A 23 -0.18 -36.88 -3.97
CA LEU A 23 -1.46 -36.92 -4.64
C LEU A 23 -1.24 -37.30 -6.11
N ASP A 24 -1.94 -38.34 -6.57
CA ASP A 24 -1.91 -38.78 -7.97
C ASP A 24 -3.34 -38.91 -8.52
N ARG A 25 -3.46 -39.04 -9.85
CA ARG A 25 -4.77 -39.17 -10.50
C ARG A 25 -5.53 -40.44 -10.10
N GLY A 26 -4.83 -41.50 -9.72
CA GLY A 26 -5.45 -42.75 -9.26
C GLY A 26 -6.16 -42.56 -7.91
N LEU A 27 -5.52 -41.84 -6.97
CA LEU A 27 -6.10 -41.50 -5.67
C LEU A 27 -7.32 -40.59 -5.81
N ILE A 28 -7.25 -39.57 -6.67
CA ILE A 28 -8.38 -38.65 -6.89
C ILE A 28 -9.61 -39.41 -7.39
N GLU A 29 -9.46 -40.25 -8.41
CA GLU A 29 -10.57 -41.03 -8.96
C GLU A 29 -11.08 -42.07 -7.96
N LYS A 30 -10.18 -42.72 -7.22
CA LYS A 30 -10.53 -43.61 -6.11
C LYS A 30 -11.39 -42.90 -5.07
N TRP A 31 -11.00 -41.70 -4.63
CA TRP A 31 -11.76 -40.95 -3.64
C TRP A 31 -13.13 -40.52 -4.17
N LYS A 32 -13.21 -40.05 -5.43
CA LYS A 32 -14.47 -39.65 -6.06
C LYS A 32 -15.43 -40.82 -6.26
N SER A 33 -14.91 -42.03 -6.51
CA SER A 33 -15.71 -43.25 -6.66
C SER A 33 -16.19 -43.86 -5.34
N ALA A 34 -15.74 -43.35 -4.18
CA ALA A 34 -16.08 -43.93 -2.89
C ALA A 34 -17.52 -43.61 -2.46
N GLU A 35 -18.31 -44.65 -2.20
CA GLU A 35 -19.69 -44.52 -1.72
C GLU A 35 -19.76 -43.96 -0.30
N ILE A 36 -20.75 -43.11 -0.02
CA ILE A 36 -20.94 -42.47 1.29
C ILE A 36 -21.26 -43.52 2.35
N GLY A 37 -20.47 -43.56 3.43
CA GLY A 37 -20.60 -44.50 4.54
C GLY A 37 -19.82 -45.81 4.35
N SER A 38 -19.15 -46.00 3.21
CA SER A 38 -18.34 -47.20 2.94
C SER A 38 -16.99 -47.19 3.65
N GLU A 39 -16.39 -48.38 3.81
CA GLU A 39 -15.00 -48.51 4.25
C GLU A 39 -14.02 -47.81 3.28
N ALA A 40 -14.35 -47.80 1.99
CA ALA A 40 -13.59 -47.07 0.98
C ALA A 40 -13.57 -45.55 1.24
N GLN A 41 -14.70 -44.96 1.68
CA GLN A 41 -14.75 -43.56 2.08
C GLN A 41 -13.92 -43.30 3.35
N GLN A 42 -13.95 -44.21 4.32
CA GLN A 42 -13.17 -44.06 5.54
C GLN A 42 -11.65 -44.12 5.26
N ASN A 43 -11.25 -45.00 4.35
CA ASN A 43 -9.86 -45.08 3.88
C ASN A 43 -9.47 -43.82 3.09
N ALA A 44 -10.33 -43.35 2.18
CA ALA A 44 -10.12 -42.09 1.46
C ALA A 44 -9.97 -40.90 2.40
N LYS A 45 -10.77 -40.81 3.48
CA LYS A 45 -10.62 -39.75 4.49
C LYS A 45 -9.25 -39.76 5.17
N ARG A 46 -8.73 -40.94 5.52
CA ARG A 46 -7.39 -41.09 6.11
C ARG A 46 -6.29 -40.68 5.14
N GLU A 47 -6.41 -41.07 3.86
CA GLU A 47 -5.46 -40.70 2.81
C GLU A 47 -5.46 -39.18 2.55
N ILE A 48 -6.64 -38.55 2.50
CA ILE A 48 -6.79 -37.09 2.42
C ILE A 48 -6.13 -36.42 3.62
N GLU A 49 -6.42 -36.90 4.84
CA GLU A 49 -5.86 -36.35 6.07
C GLU A 49 -4.33 -36.45 6.08
N GLU A 50 -3.76 -37.58 5.66
CA GLU A 50 -2.31 -37.77 5.58
C GLU A 50 -1.63 -36.77 4.63
N ILE A 51 -2.20 -36.54 3.44
CA ILE A 51 -1.63 -35.64 2.43
C ILE A 51 -1.81 -34.18 2.84
N PHE A 52 -3.02 -33.78 3.24
CA PHE A 52 -3.35 -32.38 3.51
C PHE A 52 -2.93 -31.88 4.89
N SER A 53 -2.57 -32.76 5.83
CA SER A 53 -2.05 -32.36 7.15
C SER A 53 -0.53 -32.10 7.15
N SER A 54 0.18 -32.54 6.12
CA SER A 54 1.66 -32.56 6.07
C SER A 54 2.20 -31.60 4.99
N PRO A 55 2.92 -30.52 5.37
CA PRO A 55 3.51 -29.60 4.38
C PRO A 55 4.40 -30.29 3.34
N PRO A 56 5.28 -31.26 3.70
CA PRO A 56 6.05 -32.01 2.71
C PRO A 56 5.20 -32.83 1.74
N CYS A 57 4.15 -33.51 2.21
CA CYS A 57 3.27 -34.33 1.35
C CYS A 57 2.53 -33.46 0.32
N LEU A 58 1.94 -32.36 0.79
CA LEU A 58 1.22 -31.43 -0.09
C LEU A 58 2.16 -30.72 -1.07
N THR A 59 3.35 -30.31 -0.62
CA THR A 59 4.35 -29.67 -1.51
C THR A 59 4.87 -30.65 -2.56
N ALA A 60 5.16 -31.89 -2.15
CA ALA A 60 5.67 -32.92 -3.05
C ALA A 60 4.65 -33.33 -4.12
N SER A 61 3.35 -33.21 -3.83
CA SER A 61 2.27 -33.50 -4.77
C SER A 61 2.23 -32.57 -5.99
N PHE A 62 2.87 -31.39 -5.90
CA PHE A 62 2.87 -30.39 -6.97
C PHE A 62 4.28 -29.89 -7.31
N LEU A 63 5.33 -30.64 -6.93
CA LEU A 63 6.72 -30.22 -7.13
C LEU A 63 7.09 -30.21 -8.61
N GLN A 64 7.72 -29.13 -9.09
CA GLN A 64 8.26 -29.06 -10.45
C GLN A 64 9.75 -29.45 -10.48
N THR A 65 10.17 -30.13 -11.55
CA THR A 65 11.59 -30.42 -11.80
C THR A 65 12.29 -29.21 -12.42
N ARG A 66 13.50 -28.92 -11.94
CA ARG A 66 14.31 -27.73 -12.30
C ARG A 66 14.80 -27.70 -13.77
N SER A 67 14.44 -28.68 -14.59
CA SER A 67 14.93 -28.87 -15.96
C SER A 67 14.30 -27.93 -17.01
N ASP A 68 13.23 -27.21 -16.67
CA ASP A 68 12.36 -26.61 -17.69
C ASP A 68 12.39 -25.07 -17.79
N VAL A 69 13.12 -24.33 -16.93
CA VAL A 69 13.18 -22.84 -17.02
C VAL A 69 14.52 -22.28 -16.50
N SER A 70 14.94 -21.15 -17.09
CA SER A 70 16.16 -20.37 -16.84
C SER A 70 16.55 -20.14 -15.38
N MET A 71 17.86 -19.95 -15.15
CA MET A 71 18.54 -19.88 -13.85
C MET A 71 18.08 -18.79 -12.87
N ASP A 72 17.25 -17.83 -13.31
CA ASP A 72 16.66 -16.79 -12.45
C ASP A 72 15.13 -16.93 -12.40
N GLY A 73 14.57 -17.07 -11.19
CA GLY A 73 13.12 -16.93 -10.97
C GLY A 73 12.28 -18.21 -10.85
N PHE A 74 12.87 -19.33 -10.41
CA PHE A 74 12.15 -20.60 -10.27
C PHE A 74 11.13 -20.60 -9.11
N VAL A 75 9.87 -20.88 -9.43
CA VAL A 75 8.83 -21.23 -8.45
C VAL A 75 8.78 -22.76 -8.34
N PRO A 76 8.98 -23.36 -7.16
CA PRO A 76 9.20 -24.80 -7.01
C PRO A 76 7.95 -25.68 -7.17
N VAL A 77 6.77 -25.09 -7.36
CA VAL A 77 5.48 -25.79 -7.37
C VAL A 77 4.63 -25.40 -8.57
N ASN A 78 3.91 -26.38 -9.13
CA ASN A 78 2.97 -26.20 -10.23
C ASN A 78 1.62 -25.66 -9.72
N LEU A 79 1.51 -24.33 -9.63
CA LEU A 79 0.30 -23.70 -9.09
C LEU A 79 -0.93 -23.89 -9.98
N GLN A 80 -0.75 -24.03 -11.30
CA GLN A 80 -1.86 -24.24 -12.22
C GLN A 80 -2.47 -25.63 -12.01
N GLU A 81 -1.63 -26.66 -11.94
CA GLU A 81 -2.07 -28.02 -11.64
C GLU A 81 -2.71 -28.11 -10.25
N ALA A 82 -2.10 -27.48 -9.24
CA ALA A 82 -2.66 -27.41 -7.89
C ALA A 82 -4.08 -26.82 -7.90
N ARG A 83 -4.28 -25.69 -8.61
CA ARG A 83 -5.58 -25.03 -8.73
C ARG A 83 -6.63 -25.94 -9.37
N GLU A 84 -6.28 -26.61 -10.47
CA GLU A 84 -7.20 -27.49 -11.20
C GLU A 84 -7.60 -28.70 -10.34
N VAL A 85 -6.62 -29.36 -9.71
CA VAL A 85 -6.83 -30.49 -8.80
C VAL A 85 -7.68 -30.09 -7.60
N LEU A 86 -7.37 -28.98 -6.95
CA LEU A 86 -8.12 -28.51 -5.78
C LEU A 86 -9.56 -28.16 -6.17
N LYS A 87 -9.76 -27.46 -7.28
CA LYS A 87 -11.09 -27.15 -7.79
C LYS A 87 -11.89 -28.41 -8.09
N GLU A 88 -11.26 -29.44 -8.65
CA GLU A 88 -11.89 -30.73 -8.92
C GLU A 88 -12.29 -31.45 -7.62
N LEU A 89 -11.39 -31.54 -6.64
CA LEU A 89 -11.64 -32.19 -5.36
C LEU A 89 -12.74 -31.49 -4.55
N THR A 90 -12.78 -30.15 -4.58
CA THR A 90 -13.77 -29.38 -3.81
C THR A 90 -15.17 -29.37 -4.44
N MET A 91 -15.36 -29.89 -5.66
CA MET A 91 -16.70 -30.16 -6.19
C MET A 91 -17.45 -31.22 -5.37
N THR A 92 -16.73 -32.07 -4.65
CA THR A 92 -17.33 -33.12 -3.81
C THR A 92 -17.38 -32.66 -2.35
N ASP A 93 -18.58 -32.36 -1.84
CA ASP A 93 -18.79 -31.73 -0.52
C ASP A 93 -18.12 -32.43 0.67
N TRP A 94 -18.08 -33.76 0.69
CA TRP A 94 -17.48 -34.49 1.81
C TRP A 94 -15.95 -34.49 1.74
N ILE A 95 -15.37 -34.50 0.52
CA ILE A 95 -13.94 -34.34 0.29
C ILE A 95 -13.52 -32.92 0.70
N ALA A 96 -14.25 -31.91 0.24
CA ALA A 96 -14.02 -30.52 0.61
C ALA A 96 -14.02 -30.33 2.13
N ARG A 97 -15.00 -30.92 2.85
CA ARG A 97 -15.06 -30.88 4.32
C ARG A 97 -13.88 -31.58 4.99
N GLN A 98 -13.43 -32.71 4.47
CA GLN A 98 -12.29 -33.44 5.02
C GLN A 98 -10.98 -32.68 4.80
N ILE A 99 -10.81 -32.05 3.64
CA ILE A 99 -9.65 -31.18 3.37
C ILE A 99 -9.68 -29.99 4.33
N ASP A 100 -10.81 -29.29 4.44
CA ASP A 100 -10.99 -28.14 5.33
C ASP A 100 -10.62 -28.45 6.79
N SER A 101 -11.09 -29.59 7.34
CA SER A 101 -10.71 -30.03 8.69
C SER A 101 -9.22 -30.34 8.79
N SER A 102 -8.65 -31.07 7.81
CA SER A 102 -7.22 -31.43 7.82
C SER A 102 -6.32 -30.20 7.82
N LEU A 103 -6.71 -29.16 7.07
CA LEU A 103 -5.98 -27.90 7.04
C LEU A 103 -6.05 -27.17 8.39
N LEU A 104 -7.26 -27.01 8.94
CA LEU A 104 -7.51 -26.27 10.19
C LEU A 104 -6.89 -26.95 11.42
N ASP A 105 -7.02 -28.27 11.51
CA ASP A 105 -6.66 -29.05 12.70
C ASP A 105 -5.17 -29.42 12.71
N HIS A 106 -4.54 -29.55 11.53
CA HIS A 106 -3.18 -30.09 11.43
C HIS A 106 -2.22 -29.24 10.59
N LEU A 107 -2.55 -28.89 9.34
CA LEU A 107 -1.57 -28.26 8.44
C LEU A 107 -1.02 -26.94 9.01
N PHE A 108 -1.89 -26.04 9.46
CA PHE A 108 -1.46 -24.73 9.99
C PHE A 108 -0.57 -24.84 11.22
N LEU A 109 -0.69 -25.92 12.01
CA LEU A 109 0.18 -26.19 13.15
C LEU A 109 1.56 -26.71 12.71
N ALA A 110 1.60 -27.42 11.58
CA ALA A 110 2.80 -28.01 11.00
C ALA A 110 3.59 -27.07 10.08
N LEU A 111 3.06 -25.89 9.73
CA LEU A 111 3.74 -24.94 8.84
C LEU A 111 5.10 -24.48 9.39
N PRO A 112 6.15 -24.45 8.56
CA PRO A 112 7.49 -24.09 9.00
C PRO A 112 7.58 -22.59 9.34
N ARG A 113 8.05 -22.26 10.55
CA ARG A 113 8.34 -20.86 10.98
C ARG A 113 9.72 -20.37 10.55
N SER A 114 10.66 -21.30 10.46
CA SER A 114 12.01 -21.11 9.94
C SER A 114 12.45 -22.40 9.25
N SER A 115 13.17 -22.26 8.13
CA SER A 115 13.76 -23.41 7.43
C SER A 115 15.04 -22.95 6.74
N PRO A 116 16.14 -23.73 6.80
CA PRO A 116 17.31 -23.52 5.96
C PRO A 116 17.06 -23.92 4.50
N HIS A 117 16.06 -24.76 4.24
CA HIS A 117 15.66 -25.22 2.90
C HIS A 117 14.55 -24.32 2.35
N GLN A 118 14.80 -23.70 1.19
CA GLN A 118 13.88 -22.74 0.56
C GLN A 118 12.60 -23.42 0.06
N GLU A 119 12.69 -24.70 -0.30
CA GLU A 119 11.60 -25.52 -0.82
C GLU A 119 10.53 -25.78 0.25
N ALA A 120 10.91 -25.85 1.52
CA ALA A 120 9.97 -26.04 2.61
C ALA A 120 8.96 -24.88 2.73
N LEU A 121 9.29 -23.69 2.22
CA LEU A 121 8.41 -22.51 2.23
C LEU A 121 7.48 -22.47 1.01
N ALA A 122 7.64 -23.36 0.03
CA ALA A 122 6.75 -23.44 -1.12
C ALA A 122 5.29 -23.75 -0.76
N ILE A 123 5.07 -24.41 0.38
CA ILE A 123 3.74 -24.66 0.93
C ILE A 123 2.90 -23.37 1.08
N PHE A 124 3.54 -22.23 1.37
CA PHE A 124 2.85 -20.93 1.49
C PHE A 124 2.31 -20.41 0.15
N LEU A 125 2.69 -21.01 -0.98
CA LEU A 125 2.13 -20.73 -2.30
C LEU A 125 0.92 -21.62 -2.63
N LEU A 126 0.86 -22.82 -2.05
CA LEU A 126 -0.24 -23.78 -2.25
C LEU A 126 -1.42 -23.52 -1.30
N VAL A 127 -1.16 -23.11 -0.07
CA VAL A 127 -2.22 -22.84 0.93
C VAL A 127 -3.27 -21.83 0.44
N PRO A 128 -2.92 -20.72 -0.23
CA PRO A 128 -3.91 -19.82 -0.80
C PRO A 128 -4.83 -20.47 -1.84
N GLU A 129 -4.32 -21.40 -2.65
CA GLU A 129 -5.15 -22.15 -3.61
C GLU A 129 -6.16 -23.05 -2.87
N CYS A 130 -5.74 -23.68 -1.77
CA CYS A 130 -6.66 -24.45 -0.91
C CYS A 130 -7.74 -23.55 -0.29
N CYS A 131 -7.36 -22.39 0.24
CA CYS A 131 -8.31 -21.45 0.84
C CYS A 131 -9.38 -21.02 -0.18
N VAL A 132 -8.95 -20.60 -1.38
CA VAL A 132 -9.86 -20.12 -2.42
C VAL A 132 -10.80 -21.23 -2.92
N ALA A 133 -10.30 -22.46 -3.03
CA ALA A 133 -11.12 -23.60 -3.44
C ALA A 133 -12.19 -24.01 -2.40
N LEU A 134 -11.98 -23.71 -1.11
CA LEU A 134 -12.84 -24.14 0.00
C LEU A 134 -13.75 -23.03 0.58
N GLU A 135 -13.31 -21.77 0.54
CA GLU A 135 -13.94 -20.67 1.30
C GLU A 135 -15.01 -19.89 0.52
N ALA A 136 -15.40 -20.30 -0.68
CA ALA A 136 -16.32 -19.55 -1.55
C ALA A 136 -17.67 -19.14 -0.91
N ARG A 137 -18.05 -19.69 0.26
CA ARG A 137 -19.31 -19.39 0.98
C ARG A 137 -19.21 -19.37 2.52
N ARG A 138 -18.01 -19.42 3.12
CA ARG A 138 -17.82 -19.54 4.60
C ARG A 138 -17.10 -18.32 5.18
N ILE A 139 -17.15 -18.17 6.52
CA ILE A 139 -16.22 -17.26 7.21
C ILE A 139 -14.80 -17.74 6.87
N PRO A 140 -13.90 -16.87 6.38
CA PRO A 140 -12.62 -17.28 5.82
C PRO A 140 -11.60 -17.58 6.93
N SER A 141 -11.84 -18.67 7.66
CA SER A 141 -11.03 -19.17 8.78
C SER A 141 -9.66 -19.65 8.31
N LEU A 142 -9.54 -20.24 7.12
CA LEU A 142 -8.26 -20.66 6.54
C LEU A 142 -7.43 -19.42 6.18
N ALA A 143 -8.03 -18.39 5.57
CA ALA A 143 -7.32 -17.15 5.25
C ALA A 143 -6.77 -16.45 6.51
N LEU A 144 -7.52 -16.44 7.62
CA LEU A 144 -7.07 -15.91 8.91
C LEU A 144 -5.86 -16.70 9.45
N LYS A 145 -5.94 -18.05 9.42
CA LYS A 145 -4.85 -18.93 9.87
C LYS A 145 -3.61 -18.79 8.98
N PHE A 146 -3.80 -18.67 7.67
CA PHE A 146 -2.74 -18.39 6.71
C PHE A 146 -2.04 -17.07 7.02
N ALA A 147 -2.81 -16.00 7.21
CA ALA A 147 -2.23 -14.70 7.52
C ALA A 147 -1.39 -14.73 8.81
N LYS A 148 -1.91 -15.38 9.85
CA LYS A 148 -1.21 -15.58 11.13
C LYS A 148 0.06 -16.43 10.98
N ALA A 149 0.03 -17.47 10.14
CA ALA A 149 1.21 -18.29 9.88
C ALA A 149 2.31 -17.48 9.17
N VAL A 150 1.94 -16.65 8.19
CA VAL A 150 2.87 -15.77 7.47
C VAL A 150 3.48 -14.72 8.39
N THR A 151 2.70 -14.06 9.26
CA THR A 151 3.24 -13.05 10.18
C THR A 151 4.12 -13.65 11.28
N GLY A 152 3.95 -14.94 11.59
CA GLY A 152 4.81 -15.70 12.51
C GLY A 152 6.12 -16.22 11.91
N LEU A 153 6.40 -15.97 10.62
CA LEU A 153 7.65 -16.38 9.99
C LEU A 153 8.85 -15.61 10.54
N SER A 154 9.99 -16.30 10.67
CA SER A 154 11.28 -15.66 10.90
C SER A 154 11.63 -14.69 9.77
N LYS A 155 12.47 -13.68 10.05
CA LYS A 155 12.88 -12.67 9.05
C LYS A 155 13.47 -13.31 7.78
N GLY A 156 14.29 -14.35 7.92
CA GLY A 156 14.86 -15.09 6.79
C GLY A 156 13.79 -15.81 5.95
N ALA A 157 12.88 -16.53 6.60
CA ALA A 157 11.78 -17.22 5.91
C ALA A 157 10.82 -16.24 5.22
N SER A 158 10.51 -15.12 5.89
CA SER A 158 9.69 -14.05 5.28
C SER A 158 10.36 -13.50 4.03
N ASN A 159 11.68 -13.26 4.02
CA ASN A 159 12.36 -12.75 2.83
C ASN A 159 12.28 -13.73 1.64
N ILE A 160 12.41 -15.04 1.91
CA ILE A 160 12.28 -16.08 0.87
C ILE A 160 10.85 -16.08 0.31
N LEU A 161 9.83 -16.00 1.16
CA LEU A 161 8.43 -15.92 0.72
C LEU A 161 8.15 -14.65 -0.09
N GLU A 162 8.68 -13.50 0.35
CA GLU A 162 8.56 -12.24 -0.40
C GLU A 162 9.22 -12.34 -1.79
N ASN A 163 10.34 -13.07 -1.91
CA ASN A 163 10.96 -13.36 -3.20
C ASN A 163 10.07 -14.25 -4.06
N TYR A 164 9.49 -15.33 -3.53
CA TYR A 164 8.54 -16.15 -4.29
C TYR A 164 7.35 -15.34 -4.79
N TRP A 165 6.74 -14.51 -3.94
CA TRP A 165 5.63 -13.64 -4.34
C TRP A 165 6.03 -12.62 -5.42
N SER A 166 7.28 -12.17 -5.44
CA SER A 166 7.77 -11.28 -6.51
C SER A 166 7.86 -11.98 -7.88
N LEU A 167 8.05 -13.30 -7.88
CA LEU A 167 8.18 -14.15 -9.06
C LEU A 167 6.86 -14.76 -9.53
N LEU A 168 5.83 -14.81 -8.67
CA LEU A 168 4.52 -15.38 -9.01
C LEU A 168 3.91 -14.71 -10.24
N PRO A 169 3.20 -15.43 -11.13
CA PRO A 169 2.39 -14.82 -12.18
C PRO A 169 1.23 -13.99 -11.62
N ASP A 170 0.80 -12.96 -12.36
CA ASP A 170 -0.19 -11.97 -11.90
C ASP A 170 -1.51 -12.59 -11.39
N PRO A 171 -2.10 -13.61 -12.06
CA PRO A 171 -3.37 -14.20 -11.60
C PRO A 171 -3.26 -14.90 -10.25
N PHE A 172 -2.10 -15.47 -9.90
CA PHE A 172 -1.89 -16.12 -8.61
C PHE A 172 -1.70 -15.07 -7.51
N LEU A 173 -0.94 -14.02 -7.79
CA LEU A 173 -0.73 -12.92 -6.84
C LEU A 173 -2.05 -12.18 -6.55
N GLU A 174 -2.83 -11.88 -7.59
CA GLU A 174 -4.14 -11.23 -7.47
C GLU A 174 -5.12 -12.08 -6.67
N GLN A 175 -5.12 -13.40 -6.86
CA GLN A 175 -5.97 -14.31 -6.10
C GLN A 175 -5.64 -14.28 -4.59
N ILE A 176 -4.36 -14.26 -4.21
CA ILE A 176 -3.96 -14.12 -2.79
C ILE A 176 -4.48 -12.80 -2.23
N VAL A 177 -4.33 -11.70 -2.98
CA VAL A 177 -4.84 -10.39 -2.58
C VAL A 177 -6.35 -10.43 -2.39
N GLN A 178 -7.10 -11.00 -3.33
CA GLN A 178 -8.56 -11.04 -3.29
C GLN A 178 -9.07 -11.96 -2.16
N MET A 179 -8.42 -13.08 -1.90
CA MET A 179 -8.69 -13.95 -0.75
C MET A 179 -8.57 -13.17 0.57
N LEU A 180 -7.46 -12.47 0.78
CA LEU A 180 -7.22 -11.69 1.99
C LEU A 180 -8.18 -10.49 2.10
N LYS A 181 -8.51 -9.82 0.98
CA LYS A 181 -9.52 -8.74 0.96
C LYS A 181 -10.90 -9.25 1.35
N THR A 182 -11.32 -10.40 0.80
CA THR A 182 -12.59 -11.04 1.15
C THR A 182 -12.64 -11.33 2.65
N CYS A 183 -11.53 -11.81 3.21
CA CYS A 183 -11.36 -12.00 4.64
C CYS A 183 -11.58 -10.71 5.43
N VAL A 184 -10.90 -9.62 5.06
CA VAL A 184 -11.09 -8.32 5.71
C VAL A 184 -12.55 -7.86 5.59
N SER A 185 -13.17 -7.94 4.39
CA SER A 185 -14.56 -7.51 4.14
C SER A 185 -15.60 -8.23 4.99
N VAL A 186 -15.39 -9.54 5.25
CA VAL A 186 -16.22 -10.35 6.16
C VAL A 186 -15.99 -9.97 7.62
N MET A 187 -14.76 -9.58 7.98
CA MET A 187 -14.42 -9.18 9.36
C MET A 187 -14.84 -7.74 9.71
N LEU A 188 -15.10 -6.87 8.72
CA LEU A 188 -15.47 -5.46 8.95
C LEU A 188 -16.61 -5.24 9.97
N PRO A 189 -17.74 -5.98 9.97
CA PRO A 189 -18.79 -5.77 10.97
C PRO A 189 -18.34 -6.03 12.41
N TYR A 190 -17.40 -6.95 12.60
CA TYR A 190 -16.86 -7.31 13.92
C TYR A 190 -15.90 -6.24 14.46
N TYR A 191 -15.29 -5.43 13.59
CA TYR A 191 -14.41 -4.34 13.98
C TYR A 191 -15.08 -3.33 14.92
N LYS A 192 -16.36 -3.04 14.68
CA LYS A 192 -17.15 -2.15 15.55
C LYS A 192 -17.48 -2.79 16.91
N LEU A 193 -17.74 -4.10 16.91
CA LEU A 193 -18.14 -4.86 18.10
C LEU A 193 -16.97 -5.17 19.02
N SER A 194 -15.78 -5.44 18.45
CA SER A 194 -14.58 -5.84 19.21
C SER A 194 -13.33 -5.15 18.65
N PRO A 195 -13.11 -3.86 18.93
CA PRO A 195 -11.97 -3.10 18.42
C PRO A 195 -10.62 -3.56 19.03
N LYS A 196 -10.65 -4.37 20.08
CA LYS A 196 -9.46 -5.01 20.68
C LYS A 196 -9.10 -6.35 20.03
N ASP A 197 -9.99 -6.94 19.22
CA ASP A 197 -9.69 -8.21 18.59
C ASP A 197 -8.66 -8.04 17.46
N LYS A 198 -7.44 -8.52 17.73
CA LYS A 198 -6.31 -8.51 16.82
C LYS A 198 -6.25 -9.76 15.92
N SER A 199 -7.23 -10.67 16.00
CA SER A 199 -7.22 -11.94 15.28
C SER A 199 -7.07 -11.81 13.75
N TRP A 200 -7.58 -10.72 13.17
CA TRP A 200 -7.63 -10.47 11.73
C TRP A 200 -6.60 -9.41 11.28
N ILE A 201 -5.84 -8.79 12.19
CA ILE A 201 -4.84 -7.77 11.83
C ILE A 201 -3.70 -8.36 11.01
N ASP A 202 -3.41 -9.64 11.21
CA ASP A 202 -2.40 -10.36 10.44
C ASP A 202 -2.76 -10.36 8.95
N THR A 203 -4.06 -10.42 8.60
CA THR A 203 -4.54 -10.32 7.20
C THR A 203 -4.13 -8.99 6.56
N LEU A 204 -4.30 -7.88 7.29
CA LEU A 204 -3.86 -6.55 6.82
C LEU A 204 -2.33 -6.44 6.74
N LYS A 205 -1.60 -7.06 7.67
CA LYS A 205 -0.12 -7.09 7.63
C LYS A 205 0.41 -7.85 6.43
N VAL A 206 -0.21 -8.98 6.07
CA VAL A 206 0.15 -9.75 4.86
C VAL A 206 -0.22 -8.98 3.60
N LEU A 207 -1.41 -8.38 3.53
CA LEU A 207 -1.77 -7.48 2.42
C LEU A 207 -0.77 -6.33 2.26
N LYS A 208 -0.28 -5.74 3.36
CA LYS A 208 0.76 -4.71 3.34
C LYS A 208 2.08 -5.21 2.76
N LYS A 209 2.46 -6.46 3.03
CA LYS A 209 3.65 -7.10 2.43
C LYS A 209 3.47 -7.27 0.92
N LEU A 210 2.36 -7.85 0.48
CA LEU A 210 2.02 -8.02 -0.94
C LEU A 210 2.00 -6.68 -1.69
N TYR A 211 1.39 -5.65 -1.09
CA TYR A 211 1.38 -4.30 -1.64
C TYR A 211 2.80 -3.74 -1.82
N LYS A 212 3.67 -3.88 -0.81
CA LYS A 212 5.07 -3.43 -0.91
C LYS A 212 5.85 -4.17 -2.00
N ILE A 213 5.62 -5.47 -2.17
CA ILE A 213 6.24 -6.27 -3.23
C ILE A 213 5.76 -5.79 -4.59
N ASN A 214 4.45 -5.59 -4.76
CA ASN A 214 3.88 -5.06 -5.99
C ASN A 214 4.49 -3.69 -6.35
N MET A 215 4.64 -2.79 -5.38
CA MET A 215 5.27 -1.49 -5.59
C MET A 215 6.76 -1.58 -5.99
N LYS A 216 7.50 -2.58 -5.47
CA LYS A 216 8.90 -2.83 -5.85
C LYS A 216 9.00 -3.42 -7.26
N ALA A 217 8.06 -4.29 -7.63
CA ALA A 217 8.01 -4.96 -8.93
C ALA A 217 7.42 -4.07 -10.05
N LYS A 218 7.56 -2.74 -9.97
CA LYS A 218 7.02 -1.77 -10.95
C LYS A 218 5.48 -1.81 -11.10
N CYS A 219 4.74 -2.16 -10.05
CA CYS A 219 3.27 -2.18 -10.02
C CYS A 219 2.63 -3.12 -11.07
N ARG A 220 3.03 -4.40 -11.06
CA ARG A 220 2.44 -5.44 -11.92
C ARG A 220 0.92 -5.50 -11.81
N LEU A 221 0.40 -5.40 -10.58
CA LEU A 221 -1.02 -5.22 -10.29
C LEU A 221 -1.34 -3.74 -10.10
N GLN A 222 -2.52 -3.32 -10.59
CA GLN A 222 -3.02 -1.98 -10.32
C GLN A 222 -3.19 -1.75 -8.83
N THR A 223 -2.87 -0.54 -8.34
CA THR A 223 -2.99 -0.23 -6.91
C THR A 223 -4.43 -0.27 -6.40
N SER A 224 -5.41 -0.06 -7.30
CA SER A 224 -6.84 -0.22 -7.04
C SER A 224 -7.21 -1.65 -6.63
N THR A 225 -6.49 -2.67 -7.09
CA THR A 225 -6.72 -4.08 -6.73
C THR A 225 -6.62 -4.30 -5.21
N PHE A 226 -5.81 -3.50 -4.51
CA PHE A 226 -5.64 -3.58 -3.06
C PHE A 226 -6.70 -2.78 -2.26
N CYS A 227 -7.51 -1.95 -2.93
CA CYS A 227 -8.53 -1.13 -2.26
C CYS A 227 -9.73 -1.99 -1.83
N ILE A 228 -10.31 -1.68 -0.67
CA ILE A 228 -11.51 -2.33 -0.10
C ILE A 228 -12.58 -1.26 0.04
N ASP A 229 -13.49 -1.20 -0.94
CA ASP A 229 -14.49 -0.13 -1.07
C ASP A 229 -15.62 -0.23 -0.03
N GLU A 230 -15.75 -1.39 0.65
CA GLU A 230 -16.72 -1.62 1.71
C GLU A 230 -16.34 -0.95 3.03
N ILE A 231 -15.06 -0.56 3.21
CA ILE A 231 -14.58 0.09 4.44
C ILE A 231 -15.38 1.36 4.77
N PRO A 232 -15.47 2.39 3.90
CA PRO A 232 -16.19 3.63 4.21
C PRO A 232 -17.68 3.42 4.48
N GLN A 233 -18.27 2.30 4.06
CA GLN A 233 -19.68 1.98 4.30
C GLN A 233 -19.92 1.31 5.66
N LYS A 234 -18.91 0.60 6.18
CA LYS A 234 -19.02 -0.22 7.39
C LYS A 234 -18.29 0.35 8.60
N ILE A 235 -17.37 1.29 8.38
CA ILE A 235 -16.54 1.90 9.42
C ILE A 235 -16.77 3.40 9.44
N ASP A 236 -16.94 3.95 10.64
CA ASP A 236 -16.88 5.39 10.87
C ASP A 236 -15.42 5.84 10.72
N LEU A 237 -15.13 6.52 9.61
CA LEU A 237 -13.78 6.99 9.27
C LEU A 237 -13.28 8.07 10.23
N GLU A 238 -14.18 8.87 10.80
CA GLU A 238 -13.81 9.90 11.76
C GLU A 238 -13.40 9.25 13.09
N GLU A 239 -14.18 8.28 13.57
CA GLU A 239 -13.83 7.53 14.77
C GLU A 239 -12.52 6.74 14.58
N ASP A 240 -12.34 6.10 13.42
CA ASP A 240 -11.11 5.36 13.10
C ASP A 240 -9.88 6.27 13.04
N PHE A 241 -10.03 7.47 12.48
CA PHE A 241 -8.99 8.50 12.47
C PHE A 241 -8.59 8.92 13.89
N TRP A 242 -9.56 9.20 14.76
CA TRP A 242 -9.28 9.55 16.16
C TRP A 242 -8.61 8.40 16.92
N ARG A 243 -9.02 7.15 16.68
CA ARG A 243 -8.33 5.98 17.24
C ARG A 243 -6.86 5.94 16.81
N TRP A 244 -6.59 6.16 15.52
CA TRP A 244 -5.21 6.24 15.02
C TRP A 244 -4.39 7.34 15.69
N GLU A 245 -4.95 8.55 15.80
CA GLU A 245 -4.25 9.70 16.37
C GLU A 245 -3.94 9.48 17.87
N LEU A 246 -4.89 8.92 18.63
CA LEU A 246 -4.71 8.59 20.04
C LEU A 246 -3.69 7.46 20.25
N CYS A 247 -3.62 6.49 19.33
CA CYS A 247 -2.72 5.35 19.46
C CYS A 247 -1.24 5.68 19.18
N LYS A 248 -0.90 6.85 18.61
CA LYS A 248 0.50 7.23 18.33
C LYS A 248 1.40 7.21 19.58
N ASN A 249 0.83 7.42 20.76
CA ASN A 249 1.57 7.51 22.02
C ASN A 249 1.37 6.28 22.94
N ILE A 250 0.72 5.22 22.44
CA ILE A 250 0.38 4.01 23.22
C ILE A 250 1.21 2.83 22.68
N PRO A 251 1.74 1.94 23.55
CA PRO A 251 2.39 0.71 23.11
C PRO A 251 1.50 -0.14 22.21
N GLU A 252 2.06 -0.80 21.19
CA GLU A 252 1.31 -1.61 20.21
C GLU A 252 0.47 -2.74 20.84
N GLU A 253 0.85 -3.21 22.02
CA GLU A 253 0.14 -4.26 22.76
C GLU A 253 -1.21 -3.77 23.31
N ASP A 254 -1.30 -2.50 23.71
CA ASP A 254 -2.50 -1.88 24.28
C ASP A 254 -3.26 -0.98 23.30
N SER A 255 -2.65 -0.64 22.16
CA SER A 255 -3.27 0.20 21.14
C SER A 255 -4.48 -0.49 20.50
N LEU A 256 -5.55 0.29 20.29
CA LEU A 256 -6.66 -0.12 19.44
C LEU A 256 -6.19 -0.24 17.99
N ILE A 257 -6.82 -1.14 17.24
CA ILE A 257 -6.55 -1.28 15.82
C ILE A 257 -7.21 -0.12 15.09
N SER A 258 -6.54 0.43 14.08
CA SER A 258 -7.12 1.39 13.14
C SER A 258 -6.72 1.05 11.72
N PHE A 259 -7.65 1.24 10.78
CA PHE A 259 -7.40 1.06 9.35
C PHE A 259 -6.52 2.17 8.77
N CYS A 260 -6.43 3.34 9.42
CA CYS A 260 -5.50 4.41 9.04
C CYS A 260 -4.02 3.98 9.10
N LEU A 261 -3.67 2.90 9.81
CA LEU A 261 -2.32 2.29 9.79
C LEU A 261 -2.00 1.53 8.48
N PHE A 262 -3.00 1.30 7.65
CA PHE A 262 -2.95 0.52 6.41
C PHE A 262 -3.49 1.31 5.22
N PRO A 263 -2.96 2.52 4.91
CA PRO A 263 -3.59 3.44 3.96
C PRO A 263 -3.72 2.89 2.53
N PHE A 264 -2.99 1.83 2.17
CA PHE A 264 -3.08 1.21 0.85
C PHE A 264 -4.45 0.54 0.58
N VAL A 265 -5.23 0.22 1.62
CA VAL A 265 -6.58 -0.37 1.47
C VAL A 265 -7.64 0.65 1.06
N TYR A 266 -7.32 1.95 1.13
CA TYR A 266 -8.26 3.00 0.76
C TYR A 266 -8.08 3.43 -0.68
N ASN A 267 -9.20 3.63 -1.37
CA ASN A 267 -9.22 4.32 -2.65
C ASN A 267 -8.90 5.82 -2.47
N VAL A 268 -8.68 6.53 -3.58
CA VAL A 268 -8.28 7.95 -3.56
C VAL A 268 -9.34 8.84 -2.89
N SER A 269 -10.63 8.55 -3.11
CA SER A 269 -11.74 9.29 -2.52
C SER A 269 -11.71 9.18 -0.99
N THR A 270 -11.62 7.96 -0.45
CA THR A 270 -11.55 7.74 1.00
C THR A 270 -10.31 8.34 1.63
N LYS A 271 -9.14 8.25 0.97
CA LYS A 271 -7.90 8.91 1.45
C LYS A 271 -8.08 10.42 1.57
N ARG A 272 -8.76 11.03 0.61
CA ARG A 272 -9.05 12.46 0.60
C ARG A 272 -9.93 12.85 1.79
N GLU A 273 -10.99 12.08 2.06
CA GLU A 273 -11.84 12.31 3.25
C GLU A 273 -11.06 12.18 4.56
N ILE A 274 -10.19 11.16 4.70
CA ILE A 274 -9.32 10.99 5.88
C ILE A 274 -8.39 12.19 6.08
N LEU A 275 -7.79 12.72 5.01
CA LEU A 275 -6.96 13.93 5.07
C LEU A 275 -7.78 15.15 5.55
N TYR A 276 -9.04 15.25 5.14
CA TYR A 276 -9.94 16.31 5.58
C TYR A 276 -10.31 16.17 7.06
N TYR A 277 -10.55 14.96 7.56
CA TYR A 277 -10.77 14.75 8.99
C TYR A 277 -9.58 15.22 9.82
N GLY A 278 -8.34 14.99 9.34
CA GLY A 278 -7.15 15.52 10.02
C GLY A 278 -7.11 17.04 10.09
N SER A 279 -7.48 17.73 9.01
CA SER A 279 -7.55 19.21 9.00
C SER A 279 -8.66 19.72 9.91
N PHE A 280 -9.84 19.09 9.85
CA PHE A 280 -11.00 19.40 10.68
C PHE A 280 -10.72 19.20 12.17
N ALA A 281 -10.09 18.08 12.55
CA ALA A 281 -9.72 17.76 13.92
C ALA A 281 -8.85 18.85 14.57
N VAL A 282 -7.85 19.35 13.84
CA VAL A 282 -6.99 20.44 14.32
C VAL A 282 -7.79 21.73 14.50
N GLN A 283 -8.67 22.07 13.55
CA GLN A 283 -9.51 23.26 13.62
C GLN A 283 -10.48 23.21 14.80
N GLU A 284 -11.13 22.06 15.04
CA GLU A 284 -12.04 21.86 16.17
C GLU A 284 -11.34 21.92 17.53
N LEU A 285 -10.12 21.38 17.61
CA LEU A 285 -9.29 21.51 18.81
C LEU A 285 -9.00 22.98 19.13
N LEU A 286 -8.67 23.80 18.12
CA LEU A 286 -8.43 25.23 18.31
C LEU A 286 -9.70 25.97 18.75
N LYS A 287 -10.87 25.64 18.18
CA LYS A 287 -12.15 26.20 18.63
C LYS A 287 -12.43 25.85 20.08
N THR A 288 -12.28 24.58 20.46
CA THR A 288 -12.51 24.11 21.83
C THR A 288 -11.56 24.79 22.80
N LYS A 289 -10.28 24.93 22.44
CA LYS A 289 -9.30 25.66 23.25
C LYS A 289 -9.74 27.11 23.49
N ALA A 290 -10.15 27.82 22.44
CA ALA A 290 -10.65 29.19 22.55
C ALA A 290 -11.90 29.28 23.46
N TYR A 291 -12.87 28.38 23.31
CA TYR A 291 -14.05 28.33 24.19
C TYR A 291 -13.69 28.04 25.65
N CYS A 292 -12.78 27.10 25.90
CA CYS A 292 -12.30 26.80 27.25
C CYS A 292 -11.59 28.01 27.88
N GLU A 293 -10.76 28.72 27.12
CA GLU A 293 -10.09 29.94 27.58
C GLU A 293 -11.09 31.07 27.85
N LEU A 294 -12.09 31.27 26.99
CA LEU A 294 -13.17 32.23 27.23
C LEU A 294 -13.90 31.93 28.55
N GLY A 295 -14.23 30.66 28.78
CA GLY A 295 -14.87 30.22 30.02
C GLY A 295 -13.98 30.43 31.27
N LYS A 296 -12.67 30.20 31.15
CA LYS A 296 -11.69 30.48 32.21
C LYS A 296 -11.59 31.98 32.50
N ASN A 297 -11.46 32.81 31.46
CA ASN A 297 -11.36 34.26 31.57
C ASN A 297 -12.61 34.85 32.22
N TRP A 298 -13.80 34.38 31.81
CA TRP A 298 -15.06 34.76 32.44
C TRP A 298 -15.11 34.40 33.93
N ARG A 299 -14.69 33.17 34.32
CA ARG A 299 -14.62 32.74 35.72
C ARG A 299 -13.64 33.57 36.56
N LEU A 300 -12.51 33.97 35.95
CA LEU A 300 -11.48 34.78 36.57
C LEU A 300 -11.76 36.30 36.51
N ARG A 301 -12.91 36.72 35.95
CA ARG A 301 -13.25 38.12 35.68
C ARG A 301 -12.17 38.86 34.87
N ASN A 302 -11.47 38.13 34.00
CA ASN A 302 -10.58 38.70 33.01
C ASN A 302 -11.37 39.09 31.75
N SER A 303 -11.18 40.32 31.26
CA SER A 303 -11.82 40.82 30.03
C SER A 303 -11.11 40.40 28.75
N ASP A 304 -9.93 39.76 28.86
CA ASP A 304 -9.17 39.32 27.70
C ASP A 304 -9.97 38.30 26.87
N LEU A 305 -10.04 38.54 25.56
CA LEU A 305 -10.63 37.61 24.61
C LEU A 305 -9.56 36.62 24.15
N PRO A 306 -9.89 35.32 24.04
CA PRO A 306 -8.97 34.35 23.48
C PRO A 306 -8.69 34.66 22.01
N GLU A 307 -7.57 34.14 21.52
CA GLU A 307 -7.24 34.22 20.11
C GLU A 307 -8.33 33.56 19.26
N ARG A 308 -8.71 34.20 18.15
CA ARG A 308 -9.77 33.68 17.28
C ARG A 308 -9.28 32.38 16.60
N PRO A 309 -10.07 31.30 16.59
CA PRO A 309 -9.72 30.03 15.95
C PRO A 309 -9.89 30.07 14.42
N THR A 310 -10.01 31.26 13.84
CA THR A 310 -10.21 31.51 12.41
C THR A 310 -9.08 32.35 11.85
N PHE A 311 -8.77 32.13 10.57
CA PHE A 311 -7.87 32.96 9.79
C PHE A 311 -8.67 33.60 8.65
N THR A 312 -8.88 34.92 8.72
CA THR A 312 -9.62 35.66 7.68
C THR A 312 -8.67 36.26 6.66
N LEU A 313 -8.66 35.72 5.45
CA LEU A 313 -7.94 36.24 4.30
C LEU A 313 -8.81 37.24 3.53
N LYS A 314 -8.64 38.53 3.83
CA LYS A 314 -9.33 39.59 3.08
C LYS A 314 -8.60 39.90 1.77
N VAL A 315 -9.23 39.98 0.61
CA VAL A 315 -8.53 40.27 -0.66
C VAL A 315 -9.37 41.14 -1.59
N ARG A 316 -8.72 41.89 -2.46
CA ARG A 316 -9.39 42.71 -3.48
C ARG A 316 -9.44 41.98 -4.80
N ARG A 317 -10.60 41.94 -5.46
CA ARG A 317 -10.75 41.25 -6.76
C ARG A 317 -9.76 41.76 -7.82
N HIS A 318 -9.52 43.07 -7.86
CA HIS A 318 -8.62 43.72 -8.82
C HIS A 318 -7.12 43.50 -8.52
N SER A 319 -6.75 43.23 -7.27
CA SER A 319 -5.36 43.01 -6.83
C SER A 319 -5.18 41.65 -6.17
N LEU A 320 -5.91 40.63 -6.66
CA LEU A 320 -6.06 39.34 -6.00
C LEU A 320 -4.72 38.67 -5.69
N LEU A 321 -3.82 38.60 -6.67
CA LEU A 321 -2.52 37.95 -6.53
C LEU A 321 -1.61 38.72 -5.56
N GLU A 322 -1.51 40.04 -5.72
CA GLU A 322 -0.67 40.90 -4.88
C GLU A 322 -1.07 40.81 -3.41
N ASP A 323 -2.38 40.92 -3.13
CA ASP A 323 -2.92 40.81 -1.78
C ASP A 323 -2.68 39.42 -1.19
N THR A 324 -2.82 38.37 -2.00
CA THR A 324 -2.59 36.97 -1.58
C THR A 324 -1.13 36.77 -1.18
N TRP A 325 -0.18 37.14 -2.04
CA TRP A 325 1.23 36.98 -1.76
C TRP A 325 1.67 37.80 -0.56
N HIS A 326 1.23 39.06 -0.47
CA HIS A 326 1.55 39.91 0.66
C HIS A 326 1.06 39.30 1.97
N LYS A 327 -0.20 38.85 2.03
CA LYS A 327 -0.79 38.26 3.24
C LYS A 327 -0.16 36.96 3.64
N LEU A 328 0.14 36.07 2.68
CA LEU A 328 0.83 34.82 2.98
C LEU A 328 2.28 35.06 3.42
N SER A 329 2.95 36.11 2.92
CA SER A 329 4.35 36.39 3.27
C SER A 329 4.56 36.86 4.72
N ILE A 330 3.54 37.46 5.32
CA ILE A 330 3.56 37.94 6.71
C ILE A 330 2.83 37.00 7.67
N LEU A 331 2.31 35.88 7.18
CA LEU A 331 1.48 34.96 7.95
C LEU A 331 2.34 34.07 8.85
N GLU A 332 1.97 33.98 10.13
CA GLU A 332 2.59 33.01 11.04
C GLU A 332 2.04 31.59 10.79
N ASP A 333 2.90 30.57 10.93
CA ASP A 333 2.57 29.16 10.75
C ASP A 333 1.38 28.68 11.62
N SER A 334 1.17 29.32 12.78
CA SER A 334 0.06 29.04 13.69
C SER A 334 -1.32 29.27 13.03
N TYR A 335 -1.41 30.23 12.09
CA TYR A 335 -2.65 30.57 11.39
C TYR A 335 -2.99 29.58 10.28
N LEU A 336 -2.01 28.87 9.70
CA LEU A 336 -2.23 27.88 8.65
C LEU A 336 -3.11 26.70 9.12
N LYS A 337 -3.19 26.49 10.43
CA LYS A 337 -3.98 25.44 11.06
C LYS A 337 -5.39 25.90 11.47
N LYS A 338 -5.66 27.21 11.41
CA LYS A 338 -6.97 27.79 11.76
C LYS A 338 -7.98 27.57 10.64
N HIS A 339 -9.25 27.74 10.97
CA HIS A 339 -10.30 27.69 9.97
C HIS A 339 -10.20 28.90 9.02
N LEU A 340 -9.94 28.64 7.74
CA LEU A 340 -9.73 29.69 6.72
C LEU A 340 -11.07 30.29 6.29
N LEU A 341 -11.16 31.60 6.30
CA LEU A 341 -12.29 32.37 5.79
C LEU A 341 -11.76 33.35 4.73
N VAL A 342 -12.31 33.34 3.53
CA VAL A 342 -11.99 34.34 2.51
C VAL A 342 -13.04 35.44 2.55
N GLN A 343 -12.59 36.69 2.42
CA GLN A 343 -13.47 37.85 2.33
C GLN A 343 -13.01 38.75 1.18
N PHE A 344 -13.85 38.94 0.17
CA PHE A 344 -13.61 39.97 -0.85
C PHE A 344 -13.93 41.36 -0.29
N GLU A 345 -13.08 42.35 -0.60
CA GLU A 345 -13.29 43.73 -0.15
C GLU A 345 -14.62 44.28 -0.68
N ASN A 346 -15.36 45.00 0.17
CA ASN A 346 -16.69 45.55 -0.11
C ASN A 346 -17.81 44.52 -0.30
N GLU A 347 -17.54 43.24 -0.06
CA GLU A 347 -18.55 42.18 -0.01
C GLU A 347 -18.84 41.80 1.46
N MET A 348 -20.11 41.51 1.75
CA MET A 348 -20.53 41.08 3.08
C MET A 348 -19.86 39.73 3.40
N LEU A 349 -19.36 39.59 4.63
CA LEU A 349 -18.93 38.29 5.13
C LEU A 349 -20.16 37.37 5.17
N ASP A 350 -20.22 36.43 4.24
CA ASP A 350 -21.16 35.33 4.38
C ASP A 350 -20.55 34.28 5.31
N TYR A 351 -21.18 34.08 6.47
CA TYR A 351 -20.74 33.10 7.46
C TYR A 351 -21.05 31.70 6.95
N GLY A 352 -20.17 31.15 6.11
CA GLY A 352 -20.20 29.73 5.74
C GLY A 352 -20.05 29.41 4.26
N ASP A 353 -19.73 30.36 3.38
CA ASP A 353 -19.76 30.03 1.95
C ASP A 353 -18.44 29.39 1.48
N GLN A 354 -18.46 28.06 1.41
CA GLN A 354 -17.52 27.25 0.64
C GLN A 354 -17.35 27.83 -0.79
N GLY A 355 -18.36 28.53 -1.32
CA GLY A 355 -18.32 29.28 -2.58
C GLY A 355 -17.16 30.26 -2.66
N TYR A 356 -16.96 31.15 -1.66
CA TYR A 356 -15.86 32.12 -1.70
C TYR A 356 -14.47 31.46 -1.64
N LEU A 357 -14.33 30.32 -0.94
CA LEU A 357 -13.10 29.55 -0.94
C LEU A 357 -12.82 28.96 -2.34
N VAL A 358 -13.82 28.33 -2.94
CA VAL A 358 -13.72 27.74 -4.29
C VAL A 358 -13.40 28.80 -5.32
N GLU A 359 -14.12 29.92 -5.29
CA GLU A 359 -13.89 31.07 -6.18
C GLU A 359 -12.46 31.61 -6.03
N PHE A 360 -12.04 31.90 -4.79
CA PHE A 360 -10.70 32.41 -4.51
C PHE A 360 -9.59 31.50 -5.02
N PHE A 361 -9.60 30.23 -4.64
CA PHE A 361 -8.54 29.32 -5.07
C PHE A 361 -8.56 29.09 -6.58
N SER A 362 -9.75 28.99 -7.19
CA SER A 362 -9.86 28.81 -8.64
C SER A 362 -9.27 30.00 -9.38
N GLU A 363 -9.66 31.23 -9.02
CA GLU A 363 -9.14 32.45 -9.67
C GLU A 363 -7.64 32.64 -9.45
N VAL A 364 -7.13 32.40 -8.23
CA VAL A 364 -5.71 32.56 -7.94
C VAL A 364 -4.89 31.55 -8.74
N PHE A 365 -5.26 30.28 -8.70
CA PHE A 365 -4.50 29.26 -9.44
C PHE A 365 -4.62 29.45 -10.94
N GLU A 366 -5.80 29.78 -11.47
CA GLU A 366 -5.98 30.07 -12.90
C GLU A 366 -5.05 31.17 -13.39
N LYS A 367 -4.86 32.24 -12.62
CA LYS A 367 -3.95 33.34 -12.96
C LYS A 367 -2.46 32.96 -12.81
N VAL A 368 -2.11 32.16 -11.81
CA VAL A 368 -0.71 31.79 -11.50
C VAL A 368 -0.15 30.75 -12.47
N VAL A 369 -0.98 29.84 -12.99
CA VAL A 369 -0.54 28.81 -13.93
C VAL A 369 -0.34 29.32 -15.36
N GLN A 370 -0.75 30.56 -15.64
CA GLN A 370 -0.54 31.19 -16.94
C GLN A 370 0.97 31.44 -17.19
N PRO A 371 1.50 31.12 -18.38
CA PRO A 371 2.89 31.40 -18.73
C PRO A 371 3.27 32.88 -18.56
N GLU A 372 2.34 33.80 -18.81
CA GLU A 372 2.53 35.25 -18.71
C GLU A 372 2.82 35.71 -17.28
N TYR A 373 2.34 34.97 -16.27
CA TYR A 373 2.67 35.22 -14.88
C TYR A 373 4.15 34.89 -14.58
N GLY A 374 4.73 33.96 -15.35
CA GLY A 374 6.16 33.66 -15.35
C GLY A 374 6.65 32.78 -14.19
N MET A 375 5.73 32.27 -13.36
CA MET A 375 6.07 31.32 -12.31
C MET A 375 6.34 29.92 -12.85
N PHE A 376 5.67 29.53 -13.93
CA PHE A 376 5.78 28.22 -14.54
C PHE A 376 5.93 28.33 -16.05
N MET A 377 6.44 27.25 -16.67
CA MET A 377 6.61 27.11 -18.11
C MET A 377 5.95 25.83 -18.61
N TYR A 378 5.73 25.77 -19.92
CA TYR A 378 5.24 24.58 -20.62
C TYR A 378 6.26 24.25 -21.71
N CYS A 379 6.84 23.04 -21.67
CA CYS A 379 7.90 22.65 -22.62
C CYS A 379 7.36 22.54 -24.05
N GLU A 380 6.14 22.04 -24.20
CA GLU A 380 5.38 21.92 -25.44
C GLU A 380 3.92 22.34 -25.15
N SER A 381 3.14 22.66 -26.19
CA SER A 381 1.76 23.19 -26.00
C SER A 381 0.81 22.24 -25.26
N THR A 382 1.09 20.94 -25.30
CA THR A 382 0.31 19.89 -24.60
C THR A 382 1.07 19.32 -23.40
N SER A 383 2.26 19.81 -23.10
CA SER A 383 3.05 19.33 -21.96
C SER A 383 2.41 19.74 -20.65
N PRO A 384 2.60 18.95 -19.58
CA PRO A 384 2.32 19.42 -18.23
C PRO A 384 3.26 20.58 -17.87
N MET A 385 2.81 21.37 -16.89
CA MET A 385 3.48 22.55 -16.39
C MET A 385 4.75 22.20 -15.60
N TRP A 386 5.80 22.99 -15.76
CA TRP A 386 7.09 22.79 -15.09
C TRP A 386 7.71 24.09 -14.58
N PHE A 387 8.75 23.94 -13.77
CA PHE A 387 9.50 25.06 -13.20
C PHE A 387 10.51 25.59 -14.22
N PRO A 388 10.54 26.90 -14.48
CA PRO A 388 11.52 27.49 -15.38
C PRO A 388 12.93 27.41 -14.78
N PRO A 389 13.97 27.24 -15.62
CA PRO A 389 15.37 27.26 -15.16
C PRO A 389 15.77 28.63 -14.60
N LYS A 390 15.20 29.70 -15.17
CA LYS A 390 15.31 31.09 -14.70
C LYS A 390 13.92 31.59 -14.34
N PRO A 391 13.50 31.52 -13.07
CA PRO A 391 12.21 32.06 -12.67
C PRO A 391 12.21 33.59 -12.83
N SER A 392 11.18 34.14 -13.47
CA SER A 392 10.97 35.60 -13.56
C SER A 392 10.37 36.16 -12.28
N VAL A 393 9.77 35.30 -11.46
CA VAL A 393 9.21 35.62 -10.15
C VAL A 393 10.22 35.34 -9.04
N GLU A 394 10.09 36.07 -7.92
CA GLU A 394 10.91 35.85 -6.73
C GLU A 394 10.80 34.41 -6.20
N LYS A 395 11.93 33.82 -5.82
CA LYS A 395 11.99 32.42 -5.34
C LYS A 395 11.04 32.14 -4.17
N ASN A 396 10.83 33.11 -3.27
CA ASN A 396 9.93 32.95 -2.12
C ASN A 396 8.47 32.67 -2.55
N LYS A 397 8.04 33.15 -3.72
CA LYS A 397 6.68 32.90 -4.22
C LYS A 397 6.40 31.40 -4.46
N TYR A 398 7.41 30.59 -4.76
CA TYR A 398 7.24 29.13 -4.86
C TYR A 398 6.91 28.49 -3.51
N PHE A 399 7.54 28.97 -2.43
CA PHE A 399 7.20 28.54 -1.07
C PHE A 399 5.77 28.95 -0.70
N LEU A 400 5.40 30.20 -0.97
CA LEU A 400 4.04 30.70 -0.73
C LEU A 400 2.99 29.97 -1.56
N PHE A 401 3.30 29.61 -2.81
CA PHE A 401 2.43 28.78 -3.64
C PHE A 401 2.24 27.39 -3.05
N GLY A 402 3.29 26.79 -2.47
CA GLY A 402 3.19 25.55 -1.71
C GLY A 402 2.25 25.67 -0.52
N ILE A 403 2.34 26.77 0.24
CA ILE A 403 1.39 27.08 1.32
C ILE A 403 -0.03 27.20 0.78
N LEU A 404 -0.23 27.97 -0.29
CA LEU A 404 -1.53 28.19 -0.91
C LEU A 404 -2.17 26.86 -1.39
N TYR A 405 -1.39 25.99 -2.03
CA TYR A 405 -1.82 24.66 -2.47
C TYR A 405 -2.16 23.75 -1.28
N GLY A 406 -1.36 23.80 -0.22
CA GLY A 406 -1.67 23.10 1.04
C GLY A 406 -2.96 23.59 1.68
N LEU A 407 -3.19 24.91 1.71
CA LEU A 407 -4.41 25.52 2.24
C LEU A 407 -5.65 25.11 1.43
N SER A 408 -5.56 25.03 0.10
CA SER A 408 -6.72 24.60 -0.71
C SER A 408 -7.12 23.17 -0.37
N ILE A 409 -6.14 22.25 -0.27
CA ILE A 409 -6.37 20.87 0.14
C ILE A 409 -6.95 20.79 1.56
N ALA A 410 -6.38 21.53 2.52
CA ALA A 410 -6.87 21.53 3.90
C ALA A 410 -8.33 22.02 4.04
N ASN A 411 -8.79 22.87 3.11
CA ASN A 411 -10.14 23.44 3.11
C ASN A 411 -11.07 22.80 2.06
N ARG A 412 -10.80 21.55 1.67
CA ARG A 412 -11.62 20.75 0.73
C ARG A 412 -11.79 21.38 -0.66
N VAL A 413 -10.89 22.28 -1.07
CA VAL A 413 -10.88 22.87 -2.41
C VAL A 413 -9.80 22.22 -3.25
N THR A 414 -10.24 21.39 -4.19
CA THR A 414 -9.35 20.75 -5.17
C THR A 414 -9.40 21.53 -6.48
N VAL A 415 -8.28 22.14 -6.86
CA VAL A 415 -8.14 22.82 -8.15
C VAL A 415 -7.21 22.00 -9.03
N TYR A 416 -7.56 21.86 -10.30
CA TYR A 416 -6.70 21.18 -11.26
C TYR A 416 -5.49 22.07 -11.57
N ILE A 417 -4.30 21.59 -11.19
CA ILE A 417 -3.03 22.20 -11.56
C ILE A 417 -2.28 21.18 -12.41
N PRO A 418 -1.87 21.52 -13.65
CA PRO A 418 -1.33 20.57 -14.62
C PRO A 418 0.12 20.15 -14.33
N PHE A 419 0.45 19.81 -13.08
CA PHE A 419 1.77 19.30 -12.71
C PHE A 419 1.98 17.86 -13.19
N PRO A 420 3.19 17.50 -13.68
CA PRO A 420 3.55 16.13 -14.00
C PRO A 420 3.75 15.29 -12.75
N LEU A 421 3.75 13.96 -12.92
CA LEU A 421 4.01 13.00 -11.82
C LEU A 421 5.35 13.27 -11.10
N ALA A 422 6.34 13.80 -11.83
CA ALA A 422 7.65 14.18 -11.31
C ALA A 422 7.57 15.11 -10.09
N VAL A 423 6.64 16.09 -10.08
CA VAL A 423 6.51 17.04 -8.97
C VAL A 423 6.09 16.31 -7.69
N PHE A 424 5.09 15.45 -7.78
CA PHE A 424 4.60 14.67 -6.65
C PHE A 424 5.63 13.65 -6.16
N LYS A 425 6.44 13.07 -7.06
CA LYS A 425 7.60 12.25 -6.67
C LYS A 425 8.60 13.06 -5.87
N LYS A 426 8.96 14.28 -6.31
CA LYS A 426 9.87 15.17 -5.59
C LYS A 426 9.32 15.55 -4.21
N LEU A 427 8.04 15.88 -4.08
CA LEU A 427 7.39 16.16 -2.78
C LEU A 427 7.45 14.97 -1.81
N LEU A 428 7.48 13.73 -2.34
CA LEU A 428 7.61 12.50 -1.57
C LEU A 428 9.06 12.02 -1.42
N ASN A 429 10.06 12.85 -1.77
CA ASN A 429 11.48 12.48 -1.78
C ASN A 429 11.79 11.24 -2.62
N LYS A 430 11.05 11.01 -3.71
CA LYS A 430 11.28 9.96 -4.69
C LYS A 430 11.99 10.53 -5.91
N LYS A 431 13.00 9.79 -6.41
CA LYS A 431 13.72 10.16 -7.63
C LYS A 431 12.82 10.03 -8.86
N PRO A 432 12.71 11.07 -9.72
CA PRO A 432 12.10 10.93 -11.03
C PRO A 432 12.83 9.92 -11.91
N THR A 433 12.14 9.37 -12.90
CA THR A 433 12.65 8.39 -13.88
C THR A 433 12.53 8.93 -15.30
N LEU A 434 13.11 8.23 -16.28
CA LEU A 434 12.98 8.59 -17.70
C LEU A 434 11.51 8.64 -18.17
N SER A 435 10.63 7.83 -17.59
CA SER A 435 9.18 7.89 -17.85
C SER A 435 8.59 9.26 -17.50
N ASP A 436 9.08 9.90 -16.44
CA ASP A 436 8.62 11.24 -16.05
C ASP A 436 9.12 12.32 -17.02
N VAL A 437 10.32 12.13 -17.60
CA VAL A 437 10.83 13.01 -18.67
C VAL A 437 9.99 12.85 -19.94
N LYS A 438 9.58 11.62 -20.28
CA LYS A 438 8.68 11.35 -21.42
C LYS A 438 7.31 12.03 -21.25
N GLU A 439 6.81 12.14 -20.02
CA GLU A 439 5.58 12.88 -19.71
C GLU A 439 5.77 14.39 -19.92
N LEU A 440 6.91 14.93 -19.50
CA LEU A 440 7.21 16.36 -19.57
C LEU A 440 7.56 16.84 -21.00
N SER A 441 8.47 16.13 -21.67
CA SER A 441 8.84 16.33 -23.08
C SER A 441 8.97 14.97 -23.77
N PRO A 442 7.93 14.55 -24.52
CA PRO A 442 7.94 13.28 -25.23
C PRO A 442 9.10 13.14 -26.22
N VAL A 443 9.51 14.23 -26.88
CA VAL A 443 10.63 14.21 -27.83
C VAL A 443 11.95 13.91 -27.12
N LEU A 444 12.27 14.67 -26.08
CA LEU A 444 13.49 14.48 -25.30
C LEU A 444 13.51 13.08 -24.65
N GLY A 445 12.38 12.66 -24.08
CA GLY A 445 12.26 11.36 -23.45
C GLY A 445 12.43 10.18 -24.42
N ARG A 446 12.03 10.32 -25.69
CA ARG A 446 12.30 9.33 -26.74
C ARG A 446 13.78 9.31 -27.12
N ASN A 447 14.39 10.48 -27.33
CA ASN A 447 15.80 10.56 -27.69
C ASN A 447 16.71 9.94 -26.61
N LEU A 448 16.45 10.24 -25.34
CA LEU A 448 17.17 9.63 -24.22
C LEU A 448 16.95 8.11 -24.13
N GLN A 449 15.75 7.62 -24.50
CA GLN A 449 15.50 6.19 -24.58
C GLN A 449 16.33 5.55 -25.69
N THR A 450 16.41 6.16 -26.87
CA THR A 450 17.25 5.69 -27.98
C THR A 450 18.72 5.58 -27.57
N VAL A 451 19.23 6.58 -26.84
CA VAL A 451 20.61 6.57 -26.32
C VAL A 451 20.82 5.40 -25.34
N LEU A 452 19.84 5.10 -24.48
CA LEU A 452 19.92 3.96 -23.55
C LEU A 452 19.81 2.59 -24.22
N GLU A 453 19.12 2.52 -25.36
CA GLU A 453 18.90 1.29 -26.13
C GLU A 453 19.97 1.07 -27.21
N TYR A 454 20.92 1.99 -27.35
CA TYR A 454 22.00 1.89 -28.33
C TYR A 454 23.05 0.86 -27.86
N GLU A 455 23.24 -0.20 -28.65
CA GLU A 455 24.07 -1.36 -28.27
C GLU A 455 25.52 -1.27 -28.76
N HIS A 456 25.89 -0.24 -29.54
CA HIS A 456 27.25 -0.10 -30.08
C HIS A 456 28.12 0.83 -29.23
N ASP A 457 29.41 0.52 -29.16
CA ASP A 457 30.40 1.24 -28.34
C ASP A 457 30.87 2.59 -28.96
N ASP A 458 30.27 3.02 -30.07
CA ASP A 458 30.60 4.28 -30.79
C ASP A 458 29.58 5.40 -30.52
N LEU A 459 28.80 5.30 -29.43
CA LEU A 459 27.72 6.23 -29.09
C LEU A 459 28.15 7.70 -29.08
N GLU A 460 29.31 8.00 -28.47
CA GLU A 460 29.84 9.37 -28.38
C GLU A 460 30.17 9.93 -29.76
N ASP A 461 30.83 9.14 -30.61
CA ASP A 461 31.25 9.54 -31.96
C ASP A 461 30.06 9.64 -32.92
N MET A 462 29.12 8.68 -32.84
CA MET A 462 27.94 8.58 -33.70
C MET A 462 26.97 9.75 -33.46
N PHE A 463 26.75 10.11 -32.19
CA PHE A 463 25.78 11.15 -31.81
C PHE A 463 26.42 12.47 -31.40
N GLN A 464 27.76 12.56 -31.38
CA GLN A 464 28.52 13.73 -30.92
C GLN A 464 28.06 14.22 -29.53
N LEU A 465 27.72 13.27 -28.65
CA LEU A 465 27.21 13.56 -27.32
C LEU A 465 28.36 13.89 -26.38
N CYS A 466 28.08 14.80 -25.45
CA CYS A 466 28.97 15.11 -24.34
C CYS A 466 28.14 15.19 -23.05
N TYR A 467 28.82 15.14 -21.90
CA TYR A 467 28.18 15.33 -20.60
C TYR A 467 27.86 16.81 -20.32
N SER A 468 27.31 17.54 -21.28
CA SER A 468 26.75 18.88 -21.07
C SER A 468 25.42 18.99 -21.78
N ILE A 469 24.41 19.52 -21.09
CA ILE A 469 23.09 19.75 -21.67
C ILE A 469 22.80 21.25 -21.68
N SER A 470 22.28 21.75 -22.80
CA SER A 470 21.73 23.10 -22.86
C SER A 470 20.23 23.03 -22.59
N TRP A 471 19.73 23.69 -21.54
CA TRP A 471 18.31 23.79 -21.24
C TRP A 471 17.86 25.24 -21.34
N ASP A 472 16.95 25.53 -22.28
CA ASP A 472 16.41 26.87 -22.54
C ASP A 472 17.49 27.95 -22.65
N SER A 473 18.46 27.73 -23.54
CA SER A 473 19.59 28.63 -23.80
C SER A 473 20.59 28.81 -22.63
N MET A 474 20.66 27.86 -21.69
CA MET A 474 21.71 27.78 -20.68
C MET A 474 22.47 26.46 -20.72
N ASP A 475 23.79 26.51 -20.66
CA ASP A 475 24.64 25.34 -20.40
C ASP A 475 24.50 24.93 -18.93
N CYS A 476 23.98 23.73 -18.69
CA CYS A 476 23.93 23.14 -17.35
C CYS A 476 25.09 22.14 -17.20
N LEU A 477 26.04 22.45 -16.31
CA LEU A 477 27.09 21.51 -15.90
C LEU A 477 26.54 20.57 -14.80
N TRP A 478 26.83 19.27 -14.89
CA TRP A 478 26.30 18.23 -13.98
C TRP A 478 26.60 18.44 -12.48
N GLN A 479 27.55 19.32 -12.13
CA GLN A 479 27.92 19.56 -10.74
C GLN A 479 26.93 20.45 -9.95
N GLU A 480 26.09 21.23 -10.62
CA GLU A 480 25.14 22.14 -9.94
C GLU A 480 23.76 21.50 -9.69
N ALA A 481 23.44 20.37 -10.33
CA ALA A 481 22.13 19.72 -10.24
C ALA A 481 21.91 18.90 -8.94
N THR A 482 22.95 18.67 -8.14
CA THR A 482 22.90 17.83 -6.93
C THR A 482 22.84 18.59 -5.60
N GLY A 483 22.84 19.93 -5.61
CA GLY A 483 22.95 20.71 -4.38
C GLY A 483 22.15 22.00 -4.39
N SER A 484 20.85 21.90 -4.10
CA SER A 484 20.05 22.86 -3.31
C SER A 484 18.55 22.66 -3.55
N LEU A 485 17.95 21.75 -2.79
CA LEU A 485 16.58 21.84 -2.27
C LEU A 485 16.55 21.22 -0.88
#